data_AF-A0A7C1GLJ3-F1
#
_entry.id   AF-A0A7C1GLJ3-F1
#
_cell.length_a   1.000
_cell.length_b   1.000
_cell.length_c   1.000
_cell.angle_alpha   90.00
_cell.angle_beta   90.00
_cell.angle_gamma   90.00
#
_symmetry.space_group_name_H-M   'P 1'
#
loop_
_entity.id
_entity.type
_entity.pdbx_description
1 polymer ?
#
loop_
_entity_poly.entity_id
_entity_poly.type
_entity_poly.pdbx_seq_one_letter_code
_entity_poly.pdbx_strand_id
1 'polypeptide(L)'
;MREKYVFSEIIDLGKRRGVLTYDEINEALPSEFFTPDEIEDLMDLLHDMGVRVVEYEERGGIEAPEKEEPPAYEKTEDLVQAYFHSMGDISILTKDEEVELAKKLDEGKEIIRKILYSLPLTRKVDRSLLNNGEEAMEEEERIEETTKIVLLKLHLLVREVRVHNKRLISYGGTLTSLRKLLREEKAKKKPGTKKLANMTDLAKTTTKAFKNIETTLGKKVDELLLQWDRIYKVQAFVSEAKNELITRNLRLVVNIAKNYVGRGLPLLDLIQEGNIGLMKAVDKFRHEKGFKFSTYATWWIRQAITRALIDQTKTIRVPVHMMEFYNRVTKASRELTQILGREPTDEEVAAKLKVPPKKVEE
;
A
#
# COMPACT_ATOMS: atom_id res chain seq x y z
N MET A 1 35.12 -18.15 9.49
CA MET A 1 35.09 -19.64 9.49
C MET A 1 33.83 -20.20 10.15
N ARG A 2 33.27 -19.56 11.20
CA ARG A 2 32.01 -20.01 11.85
C ARG A 2 30.74 -19.83 11.00
N GLU A 3 30.60 -18.72 10.28
CA GLU A 3 29.39 -18.45 9.46
C GLU A 3 29.13 -19.52 8.39
N LYS A 4 30.17 -19.92 7.62
CA LYS A 4 30.03 -21.01 6.63
C LYS A 4 29.62 -22.35 7.26
N TYR A 5 30.01 -22.59 8.52
CA TYR A 5 29.63 -23.79 9.26
C TYR A 5 28.16 -23.75 9.68
N VAL A 6 27.67 -22.61 10.19
CA VAL A 6 26.27 -22.44 10.60
C VAL A 6 25.32 -22.57 9.40
N PHE A 7 25.67 -21.96 8.26
CA PHE A 7 24.92 -22.13 7.01
C PHE A 7 24.88 -23.59 6.54
N SER A 8 26.03 -24.28 6.54
CA SER A 8 26.06 -25.69 6.16
C SER A 8 25.26 -26.57 7.13
N GLU A 9 25.24 -26.23 8.42
CA GLU A 9 24.54 -26.98 9.45
C GLU A 9 23.02 -26.84 9.34
N ILE A 10 22.51 -25.63 9.05
CA ILE A 10 21.08 -25.40 8.77
C ILE A 10 20.67 -26.08 7.46
N ILE A 11 21.50 -26.01 6.42
CA ILE A 11 21.21 -26.68 5.14
C ILE A 11 21.17 -28.20 5.33
N ASP A 12 22.09 -28.77 6.10
CA ASP A 12 22.11 -30.20 6.40
C ASP A 12 20.94 -30.62 7.31
N LEU A 13 20.54 -29.77 8.25
CA LEU A 13 19.35 -29.98 9.08
C LEU A 13 18.06 -29.94 8.23
N GLY A 14 17.97 -28.96 7.34
CA GLY A 14 16.87 -28.79 6.40
C GLY A 14 16.76 -29.94 5.41
N LYS A 15 17.89 -30.44 4.86
CA LYS A 15 17.90 -31.62 3.99
C LYS A 15 17.47 -32.90 4.71
N ARG A 16 17.80 -33.05 6.00
CA ARG A 16 17.41 -34.24 6.78
C ARG A 16 15.93 -34.23 7.15
N ARG A 17 15.38 -33.06 7.48
CA ARG A 17 13.99 -32.91 7.96
C ARG A 17 13.00 -32.59 6.84
N GLY A 18 13.46 -32.02 5.72
CA GLY A 18 12.62 -31.53 4.62
C GLY A 18 11.77 -30.31 4.99
N VAL A 19 11.79 -29.88 6.25
CA VAL A 19 11.05 -28.76 6.82
C VAL A 19 11.94 -28.09 7.89
N LEU A 20 11.93 -26.76 7.95
CA LEU A 20 12.57 -25.95 8.99
C LEU A 20 11.60 -24.87 9.47
N THR A 21 11.60 -24.54 10.75
CA THR A 21 10.77 -23.44 11.26
C THR A 21 11.46 -22.08 11.14
N TYR A 22 10.67 -21.00 11.11
CA TYR A 22 11.20 -19.64 11.10
C TYR A 22 12.01 -19.34 12.36
N ASP A 23 11.59 -19.89 13.49
CA ASP A 23 12.30 -19.77 14.78
C ASP A 23 13.61 -20.54 14.77
N GLU A 24 13.66 -21.75 14.19
CA GLU A 24 14.91 -22.51 14.03
C GLU A 24 15.92 -21.78 13.14
N ILE A 25 15.46 -21.10 12.09
CA ILE A 25 16.31 -20.29 11.22
C ILE A 25 16.82 -19.05 11.97
N ASN A 26 15.98 -18.35 12.73
CA ASN A 26 16.39 -17.16 13.49
C ASN A 26 17.25 -17.48 14.72
N GLU A 27 17.04 -18.63 15.35
CA GLU A 27 17.83 -19.09 16.49
C GLU A 27 19.25 -19.48 16.02
N ALA A 28 19.33 -20.11 14.85
CA ALA A 28 20.61 -20.44 14.22
C ALA A 28 21.27 -19.22 13.54
N LEU A 29 20.48 -18.24 13.10
CA LEU A 29 20.93 -16.99 12.46
C LEU A 29 20.31 -15.78 13.16
N PRO A 30 20.86 -15.35 14.30
CA PRO A 30 20.32 -14.21 15.02
C PRO A 30 20.35 -12.96 14.14
N SER A 31 19.28 -12.18 14.15
CA SER A 31 19.13 -10.93 13.36
C SER A 31 20.18 -9.85 13.65
N GLU A 32 21.05 -10.08 14.65
CA GLU A 32 22.21 -9.24 14.97
C GLU A 32 23.40 -9.48 14.03
N PHE A 33 23.47 -10.65 13.38
CA PHE A 33 24.60 -11.10 12.54
C PHE A 33 24.28 -11.19 11.05
N PHE A 34 23.00 -11.24 10.66
CA PHE A 34 22.59 -11.43 9.27
C PHE A 34 21.70 -10.30 8.78
N THR A 35 21.95 -9.83 7.56
CA THR A 35 21.07 -8.83 6.93
C THR A 35 19.81 -9.51 6.39
N PRO A 36 18.67 -8.82 6.33
CA PRO A 36 17.43 -9.38 5.78
C PRO A 36 17.62 -10.05 4.40
N ASP A 37 18.45 -9.45 3.54
CA ASP A 37 18.77 -9.99 2.21
C ASP A 37 19.55 -11.33 2.27
N GLU A 38 20.41 -11.54 3.28
CA GLU A 38 21.18 -12.78 3.44
C GLU A 38 20.32 -13.93 4.00
N ILE A 39 19.31 -13.57 4.80
CA ILE A 39 18.31 -14.51 5.31
C ILE A 39 17.37 -14.92 4.16
N GLU A 40 17.02 -13.98 3.27
CA GLU A 40 16.26 -14.22 2.04
C GLU A 40 17.05 -15.13 1.08
N ASP A 41 18.32 -14.83 0.82
CA ASP A 41 19.22 -15.68 0.01
C ASP A 41 19.31 -17.12 0.56
N LEU A 42 19.29 -17.29 1.89
CA LEU A 42 19.27 -18.61 2.51
C LEU A 42 17.93 -19.31 2.34
N MET A 43 16.81 -18.59 2.48
CA MET A 43 15.48 -19.15 2.30
C MET A 43 15.27 -19.61 0.86
N ASP A 44 15.77 -18.83 -0.11
CA ASP A 44 15.76 -19.18 -1.53
C ASP A 44 16.66 -20.40 -1.80
N LEU A 45 17.84 -20.46 -1.20
CA LEU A 45 18.73 -21.62 -1.30
C LEU A 45 18.11 -22.89 -0.69
N LEU A 46 17.46 -22.78 0.47
CA LEU A 46 16.75 -23.89 1.11
C LEU A 46 15.56 -24.36 0.26
N HIS A 47 14.86 -23.43 -0.38
CA HIS A 47 13.76 -23.71 -1.30
C HIS A 47 14.22 -24.47 -2.56
N ASP A 48 15.30 -24.03 -3.20
CA ASP A 48 15.90 -24.70 -4.36
C ASP A 48 16.40 -26.11 -4.01
N MET A 49 16.73 -26.34 -2.75
CA MET A 49 17.13 -27.64 -2.21
C MET A 49 15.95 -28.51 -1.72
N GLY A 50 14.71 -28.04 -1.86
CA GLY A 50 13.49 -28.78 -1.52
C GLY A 50 13.12 -28.77 -0.04
N VAL A 51 13.64 -27.83 0.75
CA VAL A 51 13.34 -27.66 2.18
C VAL A 51 12.22 -26.63 2.35
N ARG A 52 11.13 -26.99 3.03
CA ARG A 52 9.99 -26.08 3.28
C ARG A 52 10.18 -25.29 4.58
N VAL A 53 10.12 -23.96 4.52
CA VAL A 53 10.16 -23.10 5.72
C VAL A 53 8.75 -22.86 6.24
N VAL A 54 8.49 -23.15 7.52
CA VAL A 54 7.16 -23.05 8.16
C VAL A 54 7.21 -22.18 9.43
N GLU A 55 6.08 -21.58 9.83
CA GLU A 55 6.06 -20.74 11.05
C GLU A 55 6.11 -21.58 12.35
N TYR A 56 5.55 -22.79 12.37
CA TYR A 56 5.59 -23.73 13.51
C TYR A 56 5.58 -25.18 12.99
N GLU A 57 6.14 -26.14 13.74
CA GLU A 57 5.93 -27.57 13.45
C GLU A 57 4.42 -27.86 13.48
N GLU A 58 3.85 -28.33 12.37
CA GLU A 58 2.47 -28.82 12.33
C GLU A 58 2.36 -30.11 13.15
N ARG A 59 2.26 -29.99 14.47
CA ARG A 59 1.55 -30.98 15.30
C ARG A 59 0.10 -30.51 15.40
N GLY A 60 -0.78 -31.30 14.79
CA GLY A 60 -2.21 -31.05 14.76
C GLY A 60 -2.78 -30.75 16.15
N GLY A 61 -3.54 -29.66 16.22
CA GLY A 61 -4.14 -29.13 17.43
C GLY A 61 -3.93 -27.62 17.48
N ILE A 62 -4.89 -26.87 16.94
CA ILE A 62 -4.94 -25.41 17.14
C ILE A 62 -5.29 -25.19 18.60
N GLU A 63 -4.29 -25.08 19.48
CA GLU A 63 -4.46 -24.38 20.75
C GLU A 63 -4.40 -22.89 20.47
N ALA A 64 -5.41 -22.18 20.98
CA ALA A 64 -5.51 -20.73 20.90
C ALA A 64 -4.24 -20.09 21.49
N PRO A 65 -3.71 -18.99 20.94
CA PRO A 65 -2.59 -18.31 21.56
C PRO A 65 -3.03 -17.83 22.94
N GLU A 66 -2.27 -18.22 23.96
CA GLU A 66 -2.46 -17.75 25.33
C GLU A 66 -2.49 -16.22 25.37
N LYS A 67 -3.34 -15.69 26.25
CA LYS A 67 -3.41 -14.25 26.53
C LYS A 67 -2.09 -13.81 27.17
N GLU A 68 -1.15 -13.33 26.36
CA GLU A 68 0.00 -12.60 26.89
C GLU A 68 -0.45 -11.22 27.40
N GLU A 69 -0.29 -10.98 28.70
CA GLU A 69 -0.44 -9.66 29.29
C GLU A 69 0.65 -8.71 28.75
N PRO A 70 0.31 -7.47 28.37
CA PRO A 70 1.30 -6.53 27.87
C PRO A 70 2.28 -6.11 28.99
N PRO A 71 3.57 -5.86 28.67
CA PRO A 71 4.51 -5.31 29.63
C PRO A 71 4.02 -3.95 30.15
N ALA A 72 4.19 -3.70 31.45
CA ALA A 72 3.78 -2.46 32.09
C ALA A 72 4.64 -1.28 31.59
N TYR A 73 4.00 -0.27 31.00
CA TYR A 73 4.62 0.98 30.56
C TYR A 73 3.94 2.18 31.26
N GLU A 74 4.71 3.01 31.96
CA GLU A 74 4.20 4.21 32.62
C GLU A 74 3.94 5.36 31.63
N LYS A 75 2.73 5.96 31.74
CA LYS A 75 2.32 7.31 31.27
C LYS A 75 2.03 7.58 29.79
N THR A 76 1.70 6.54 28.99
CA THR A 76 0.98 6.67 27.70
C THR A 76 -0.27 5.76 27.66
N GLU A 77 -0.90 5.56 28.82
CA GLU A 77 -1.90 4.53 29.07
C GLU A 77 -3.13 4.60 28.16
N ASP A 78 -3.69 5.78 27.89
CA ASP A 78 -5.00 5.86 27.23
C ASP A 78 -4.97 5.49 25.74
N LEU A 79 -3.99 5.99 24.98
CA LEU A 79 -3.96 5.78 23.52
C LEU A 79 -3.50 4.36 23.13
N VAL A 80 -2.48 3.85 23.82
CA VAL A 80 -1.97 2.49 23.58
C VAL A 80 -3.02 1.46 23.99
N GLN A 81 -3.64 1.65 25.15
CA GLN A 81 -4.68 0.74 25.64
C GLN A 81 -5.96 0.83 24.81
N ALA A 82 -6.40 2.03 24.42
CA ALA A 82 -7.56 2.19 23.51
C ALA A 82 -7.31 1.51 22.16
N TYR A 83 -6.10 1.60 21.63
CA TYR A 83 -5.71 0.92 20.38
C TYR A 83 -5.77 -0.60 20.52
N PHE A 84 -5.16 -1.16 21.58
CA PHE A 84 -5.18 -2.60 21.81
C PHE A 84 -6.58 -3.14 22.14
N HIS A 85 -7.38 -2.37 22.88
CA HIS A 85 -8.78 -2.72 23.16
C HIS A 85 -9.59 -2.80 21.86
N SER A 86 -9.50 -1.77 21.01
CA SER A 86 -10.19 -1.74 19.72
C SER A 86 -9.79 -2.88 18.79
N MET A 87 -8.55 -3.39 18.90
CA MET A 87 -8.05 -4.53 18.13
C MET A 87 -8.35 -5.89 18.76
N GLY A 88 -8.55 -5.93 20.08
CA GLY A 88 -8.89 -7.14 20.83
C GLY A 88 -10.20 -7.77 20.35
N ASP A 89 -11.15 -6.94 19.95
CA ASP A 89 -12.49 -7.34 19.52
C ASP A 89 -12.56 -7.81 18.06
N ILE A 90 -11.50 -7.59 17.27
CA ILE A 90 -11.45 -7.97 15.85
C ILE A 90 -10.99 -9.42 15.71
N SER A 91 -11.80 -10.24 15.02
CA SER A 91 -11.45 -11.63 14.72
C SER A 91 -10.33 -11.74 13.69
N ILE A 92 -9.47 -12.75 13.83
CA ILE A 92 -8.41 -13.06 12.86
C ILE A 92 -9.06 -13.70 11.62
N LEU A 93 -8.44 -13.53 10.45
CA LEU A 93 -8.87 -14.17 9.21
C LEU A 93 -8.31 -15.59 9.09
N THR A 94 -9.12 -16.48 8.56
CA THR A 94 -8.68 -17.77 8.00
C THR A 94 -8.14 -17.59 6.59
N LYS A 95 -7.35 -18.56 6.09
CA LYS A 95 -6.80 -18.53 4.73
C LYS A 95 -7.91 -18.41 3.66
N ASP A 96 -9.04 -19.07 3.88
CA ASP A 96 -10.16 -19.01 2.94
C ASP A 96 -10.84 -17.63 2.94
N GLU A 97 -11.05 -17.02 4.11
CA GLU A 97 -11.55 -15.65 4.21
C GLU A 97 -10.58 -14.62 3.59
N GLU A 98 -9.26 -14.80 3.75
CA GLU A 98 -8.25 -13.97 3.07
C GLU A 98 -8.40 -14.03 1.54
N VAL A 99 -8.58 -15.24 1.00
CA VAL A 99 -8.76 -15.45 -0.44
C VAL A 99 -10.09 -14.87 -0.92
N GLU A 100 -11.17 -15.00 -0.15
CA GLU A 100 -12.46 -14.40 -0.48
C GLU A 100 -12.41 -12.88 -0.53
N LEU A 101 -11.75 -12.25 0.45
CA LEU A 101 -11.56 -10.80 0.47
C LEU A 101 -10.69 -10.35 -0.71
N ALA A 102 -9.61 -11.06 -1.00
CA ALA A 102 -8.75 -10.75 -2.14
C ALA A 102 -9.52 -10.84 -3.47
N LYS A 103 -10.33 -11.89 -3.67
CA LYS A 103 -11.20 -12.04 -4.84
C LYS A 103 -12.19 -10.87 -4.98
N LYS A 104 -12.85 -10.47 -3.88
CA LYS A 104 -13.77 -9.32 -3.87
C LYS A 104 -13.07 -8.03 -4.31
N LEU A 105 -11.82 -7.82 -3.86
CA LEU A 105 -11.02 -6.67 -4.26
C LEU A 105 -10.70 -6.70 -5.76
N ASP A 106 -10.26 -7.84 -6.28
CA ASP A 106 -9.88 -7.99 -7.69
C ASP A 106 -11.08 -7.88 -8.63
N GLU A 107 -12.21 -8.49 -8.27
CA GLU A 107 -13.47 -8.36 -9.01
C GLU A 107 -13.94 -6.90 -9.07
N GLY A 108 -13.86 -6.17 -7.95
CA GLY A 108 -14.23 -4.76 -7.89
C GLY A 108 -13.31 -3.88 -8.75
N LYS A 109 -11.99 -4.11 -8.68
CA LYS A 109 -11.00 -3.45 -9.54
C LYS A 109 -11.30 -3.73 -11.02
N GLU A 110 -11.60 -4.98 -11.38
CA GLU A 110 -11.88 -5.37 -12.76
C GLU A 110 -13.18 -4.77 -13.30
N ILE A 111 -14.24 -4.69 -12.48
CA ILE A 111 -15.49 -4.01 -12.86
C ILE A 111 -15.21 -2.53 -13.18
N ILE A 112 -14.47 -1.84 -12.31
CA ILE A 112 -14.10 -0.44 -12.52
C ILE A 112 -13.27 -0.33 -13.80
N ARG A 113 -12.25 -1.18 -13.97
CA ARG A 113 -11.39 -1.20 -15.15
C ARG A 113 -12.20 -1.35 -16.43
N LYS A 114 -13.09 -2.34 -16.52
CA LYS A 114 -13.96 -2.54 -17.70
C LYS A 114 -14.80 -1.30 -18.03
N ILE A 115 -15.34 -0.62 -17.03
CA ILE A 115 -16.11 0.62 -17.24
C ILE A 115 -15.18 1.72 -17.81
N LEU A 116 -14.01 1.93 -17.21
CA LEU A 116 -13.07 2.96 -17.64
C LEU A 116 -12.52 2.70 -19.05
N TYR A 117 -12.12 1.48 -19.37
CA TYR A 117 -11.56 1.15 -20.69
C TYR A 117 -12.60 1.20 -21.82
N SER A 118 -13.91 1.23 -21.49
CA SER A 118 -14.96 1.54 -22.45
C SER A 118 -14.98 3.02 -22.89
N LEU A 119 -14.29 3.90 -22.15
CA LEU A 119 -14.28 5.34 -22.40
C LEU A 119 -13.13 5.74 -23.34
N PRO A 120 -13.39 6.56 -24.39
CA PRO A 120 -12.35 7.10 -25.27
C PRO A 120 -11.26 7.90 -24.54
N LEU A 121 -11.62 8.53 -23.41
CA LEU A 121 -10.68 9.29 -22.58
C LEU A 121 -9.53 8.42 -22.07
N THR A 122 -9.79 7.15 -21.74
CA THR A 122 -8.80 6.23 -21.19
C THR A 122 -7.66 5.98 -22.17
N ARG A 123 -7.99 5.75 -23.44
CA ARG A 123 -6.99 5.59 -24.52
C ARG A 123 -6.12 6.85 -24.71
N LYS A 124 -6.70 8.04 -24.51
CA LYS A 124 -5.93 9.30 -24.59
C LYS A 124 -4.94 9.44 -23.44
N VAL A 125 -5.35 9.05 -22.23
CA VAL A 125 -4.48 9.09 -21.04
C VAL A 125 -3.35 8.07 -21.17
N ASP A 126 -3.69 6.82 -21.52
CA ASP A 126 -2.71 5.74 -21.70
C ASP A 126 -1.63 6.11 -22.73
N ARG A 127 -2.02 6.67 -23.89
CA ARG A 127 -1.07 7.20 -24.89
C ARG A 127 -0.20 8.34 -24.36
N SER A 128 -0.77 9.23 -23.54
CA SER A 128 0.00 10.34 -22.97
C SER A 128 1.07 9.84 -21.99
N LEU A 129 0.80 8.78 -21.25
CA LEU A 129 1.78 8.17 -20.34
C LEU A 129 2.91 7.50 -21.13
N LEU A 130 2.58 6.76 -22.19
CA LEU A 130 3.57 6.15 -23.07
C LEU A 130 4.52 7.17 -23.72
N ASN A 131 4.03 8.37 -24.05
CA ASN A 131 4.84 9.41 -24.67
C ASN A 131 5.70 10.20 -23.68
N ASN A 132 5.37 10.19 -22.39
CA ASN A 132 6.02 11.00 -21.36
C ASN A 132 6.97 10.19 -20.46
N GLY A 133 6.98 8.86 -20.55
CA GLY A 133 7.88 8.02 -19.76
C GLY A 133 9.27 7.93 -20.39
N GLU A 134 10.29 8.47 -19.72
CA GLU A 134 11.71 8.22 -20.03
C GLU A 134 12.16 6.81 -19.59
N GLU A 135 11.38 6.14 -18.74
CA GLU A 135 11.61 4.76 -18.27
C GLU A 135 10.44 3.84 -18.62
N ALA A 136 10.76 2.59 -18.97
CA ALA A 136 9.78 1.56 -19.29
C ALA A 136 9.00 1.15 -18.02
N MET A 137 7.90 1.84 -17.73
CA MET A 137 6.95 1.45 -16.70
C MET A 137 6.38 0.05 -17.02
N GLU A 138 6.34 -0.82 -16.02
CA GLU A 138 5.70 -2.13 -16.15
C GLU A 138 4.23 -1.95 -16.58
N GLU A 139 3.72 -2.89 -17.39
CA GLU A 139 2.37 -2.78 -17.94
C GLU A 139 1.31 -2.65 -16.85
N GLU A 140 1.47 -3.37 -15.75
CA GLU A 140 0.52 -3.37 -14.65
C GLU A 140 0.49 -2.03 -13.90
N GLU A 141 1.66 -1.45 -13.63
CA GLU A 141 1.77 -0.12 -13.01
C GLU A 141 1.17 0.97 -13.91
N ARG A 142 1.39 0.86 -15.24
CA ARG A 142 0.78 1.79 -16.21
C ARG A 142 -0.73 1.72 -16.21
N ILE A 143 -1.30 0.51 -16.12
CA ILE A 143 -2.76 0.30 -16.07
C ILE A 143 -3.34 0.92 -14.79
N GLU A 144 -2.68 0.72 -13.64
CA GLU A 144 -3.10 1.30 -12.37
C GLU A 144 -3.07 2.84 -12.40
N GLU A 145 -1.98 3.44 -12.87
CA GLU A 145 -1.84 4.90 -12.94
C GLU A 145 -2.84 5.51 -13.94
N THR A 146 -3.04 4.86 -15.10
CA THR A 146 -4.08 5.25 -16.06
C THR A 146 -5.46 5.25 -15.41
N THR A 147 -5.80 4.17 -14.70
CA THR A 147 -7.08 4.03 -14.00
C THR A 147 -7.29 5.17 -13.01
N LYS A 148 -6.27 5.47 -12.19
CA LYS A 148 -6.28 6.54 -11.20
C LYS A 148 -6.52 7.92 -11.84
N ILE A 149 -5.75 8.26 -12.88
CA ILE A 149 -5.90 9.54 -13.59
C ILE A 149 -7.30 9.68 -14.21
N VAL A 150 -7.80 8.62 -14.84
CA VAL A 150 -9.13 8.64 -15.48
C VAL A 150 -10.23 8.79 -14.43
N LEU A 151 -10.15 8.09 -13.30
CA LEU A 151 -11.11 8.25 -12.18
C LEU A 151 -11.14 9.69 -11.66
N LEU A 152 -9.99 10.32 -11.48
CA LEU A 152 -9.89 11.73 -11.06
C LEU A 152 -10.54 12.66 -12.10
N LYS A 153 -10.26 12.46 -13.39
CA LYS A 153 -10.89 13.25 -14.46
C LYS A 153 -12.41 13.08 -14.48
N LEU A 154 -12.91 11.85 -14.35
CA LEU A 154 -14.34 11.57 -14.28
C LEU A 154 -14.98 12.22 -13.06
N HIS A 155 -14.33 12.18 -11.89
CA HIS A 155 -14.81 12.85 -10.69
C HIS A 155 -15.02 14.36 -10.94
N LEU A 156 -14.05 15.01 -11.58
CA LEU A 156 -14.14 16.44 -11.91
C LEU A 156 -15.28 16.74 -12.88
N LEU A 157 -15.45 15.92 -13.93
CA LEU A 157 -16.54 16.08 -14.90
C LEU A 157 -17.91 15.88 -14.23
N VAL A 158 -18.05 14.88 -13.37
CA VAL A 158 -19.30 14.64 -12.62
C VAL A 158 -19.57 15.78 -11.63
N ARG A 159 -18.54 16.31 -10.97
CA ARG A 159 -18.66 17.49 -10.11
C ARG A 159 -19.16 18.71 -10.91
N GLU A 160 -18.61 18.96 -12.10
CA GLU A 160 -19.06 20.02 -12.99
C GLU A 160 -20.55 19.83 -13.35
N VAL A 161 -20.95 18.62 -13.75
CA VAL A 161 -22.36 18.29 -14.03
C VAL A 161 -23.25 18.57 -12.83
N ARG A 162 -22.84 18.14 -11.63
CA ARG A 162 -23.60 18.37 -10.38
C ARG A 162 -23.75 19.86 -10.06
N VAL A 163 -22.72 20.67 -10.28
CA VAL A 163 -22.79 22.14 -10.10
C VAL A 163 -23.81 22.75 -11.06
N HIS A 164 -23.79 22.36 -12.34
CA HIS A 164 -24.78 22.82 -13.31
C HIS A 164 -26.20 22.37 -12.94
N ASN A 165 -26.39 21.11 -12.56
CA ASN A 165 -27.68 20.59 -12.12
C ASN A 165 -28.20 21.31 -10.87
N LYS A 166 -27.34 21.64 -9.90
CA LYS A 166 -27.74 22.42 -8.71
C LYS A 166 -28.24 23.82 -9.08
N ARG A 167 -27.62 24.48 -10.06
CA ARG A 167 -28.07 25.79 -10.58
C ARG A 167 -29.41 25.70 -11.33
N LEU A 168 -29.76 24.53 -11.86
CA LEU A 168 -31.04 24.29 -12.53
C LEU A 168 -32.21 24.05 -11.57
N ILE A 169 -31.96 23.72 -10.29
CA ILE A 169 -33.01 23.43 -9.30
C ILE A 169 -34.02 24.59 -9.17
N SER A 170 -33.55 25.84 -9.14
CA SER A 170 -34.41 27.03 -9.09
C SER A 170 -35.27 27.24 -10.33
N TYR A 171 -35.02 26.47 -11.40
CA TYR A 171 -35.72 26.53 -12.68
C TYR A 171 -36.36 25.19 -13.07
N GLY A 172 -36.71 24.36 -12.09
CA GLY A 172 -37.40 23.07 -12.31
C GLY A 172 -36.46 21.90 -12.59
N GLY A 173 -35.20 22.00 -12.17
CA GLY A 173 -34.25 20.88 -12.02
C GLY A 173 -33.62 20.35 -13.31
N THR A 174 -34.20 20.59 -14.48
CA THR A 174 -33.70 20.08 -15.77
C THR A 174 -33.48 21.20 -16.79
N LEU A 175 -32.60 20.95 -17.75
CA LEU A 175 -32.38 21.86 -18.88
C LEU A 175 -33.66 22.04 -19.71
N THR A 176 -34.50 21.01 -19.79
CA THR A 176 -35.80 21.05 -20.46
C THR A 176 -36.78 21.99 -19.75
N SER A 177 -36.88 21.89 -18.42
CA SER A 177 -37.68 22.80 -17.60
C SER A 177 -37.21 24.25 -17.74
N LEU A 178 -35.91 24.50 -17.70
CA LEU A 178 -35.34 25.83 -17.91
C LEU A 178 -35.68 26.38 -19.30
N ARG A 179 -35.57 25.56 -20.35
CA ARG A 179 -35.94 25.95 -21.73
C ARG A 179 -37.43 26.27 -21.85
N LYS A 180 -38.30 25.54 -21.16
CA LYS A 180 -39.74 25.81 -21.11
C LYS A 180 -40.02 27.16 -20.42
N LEU A 181 -39.45 27.38 -19.24
CA LEU A 181 -39.57 28.66 -18.52
C LEU A 181 -39.01 29.84 -19.32
N LEU A 182 -37.93 29.64 -20.07
CA LEU A 182 -37.38 30.64 -21.00
C LEU A 182 -38.39 31.00 -22.09
N ARG A 183 -39.10 30.03 -22.65
CA ARG A 183 -40.13 30.27 -23.69
C ARG A 183 -41.33 31.03 -23.10
N GLU A 184 -41.77 30.64 -21.91
CA GLU A 184 -42.88 31.30 -21.20
C GLU A 184 -42.54 32.73 -20.80
N GLU A 185 -41.33 32.98 -20.30
CA GLU A 185 -40.89 34.32 -19.89
C GLU A 185 -40.74 35.26 -21.09
N LYS A 186 -40.32 34.75 -22.26
CA LYS A 186 -40.28 35.52 -23.51
C LYS A 186 -41.66 35.87 -24.06
N ALA A 187 -42.68 35.06 -23.76
CA ALA A 187 -44.05 35.28 -24.23
C ALA A 187 -44.84 36.32 -23.40
N LYS A 188 -44.29 36.78 -22.26
CA LYS A 188 -44.93 37.77 -21.40
C LYS A 188 -44.87 39.18 -22.02
N LYS A 189 -45.95 39.96 -21.84
CA LYS A 189 -46.06 41.36 -22.31
C LYS A 189 -44.98 42.31 -21.75
N LYS A 190 -44.45 42.04 -20.55
CA LYS A 190 -43.31 42.74 -19.94
C LYS A 190 -42.31 41.71 -19.40
N PRO A 191 -41.30 41.31 -20.18
CA PRO A 191 -40.30 40.34 -19.72
C PRO A 191 -39.41 40.95 -18.63
N GLY A 192 -39.11 40.18 -17.58
CA GLY A 192 -38.10 40.60 -16.60
C GLY A 192 -36.70 40.54 -17.23
N THR A 193 -36.15 41.67 -17.68
CA THR A 193 -34.88 41.74 -18.45
C THR A 193 -33.70 41.04 -17.75
N LYS A 194 -33.50 41.28 -16.45
CA LYS A 194 -32.44 40.62 -15.65
C LYS A 194 -32.67 39.12 -15.48
N LYS A 195 -33.91 38.71 -15.18
CA LYS A 195 -34.28 37.29 -14.99
C LYS A 195 -34.10 36.51 -16.29
N LEU A 196 -34.55 37.08 -17.40
CA LEU A 196 -34.42 36.52 -18.74
C LEU A 196 -32.95 36.39 -19.15
N ALA A 197 -32.14 37.43 -18.92
CA ALA A 197 -30.70 37.40 -19.18
C ALA A 197 -30.01 36.26 -18.41
N ASN A 198 -30.24 36.16 -17.09
CA ASN A 198 -29.67 35.11 -16.24
C ASN A 198 -30.08 33.69 -16.69
N MET A 199 -31.36 33.49 -17.04
CA MET A 199 -31.84 32.21 -17.55
C MET A 199 -31.22 31.85 -18.90
N THR A 200 -31.06 32.82 -19.80
CA THR A 200 -30.44 32.58 -21.10
C THR A 200 -28.95 32.27 -20.99
N ASP A 201 -28.23 32.99 -20.13
CA ASP A 201 -26.82 32.75 -19.89
C ASP A 201 -26.61 31.35 -19.28
N LEU A 202 -27.36 31.01 -18.23
CA LEU A 202 -27.31 29.69 -17.59
C LEU A 202 -27.60 28.55 -18.58
N ALA A 203 -28.62 28.70 -19.44
CA ALA A 203 -28.95 27.71 -20.45
C ALA A 203 -27.81 27.52 -21.46
N LYS A 204 -27.16 28.63 -21.89
CA LYS A 204 -26.02 28.60 -22.81
C LYS A 204 -24.80 27.94 -22.17
N THR A 205 -24.39 28.37 -20.97
CA THR A 205 -23.23 27.80 -20.28
C THR A 205 -23.44 26.31 -20.00
N THR A 206 -24.61 25.93 -19.49
CA THR A 206 -24.92 24.53 -19.18
C THR A 206 -24.97 23.65 -20.44
N THR A 207 -25.58 24.13 -21.52
CA THR A 207 -25.59 23.38 -22.80
C THR A 207 -24.18 23.21 -23.35
N LYS A 208 -23.33 24.24 -23.26
CA LYS A 208 -21.93 24.18 -23.71
C LYS A 208 -21.10 23.20 -22.86
N ALA A 209 -21.24 23.27 -21.54
CA ALA A 209 -20.56 22.37 -20.61
C ALA A 209 -20.94 20.91 -20.89
N PHE A 210 -22.24 20.60 -20.96
CA PHE A 210 -22.69 19.23 -21.24
C PHE A 210 -22.18 18.73 -22.58
N LYS A 211 -22.26 19.55 -23.64
CA LYS A 211 -21.73 19.19 -24.95
C LYS A 211 -20.22 18.89 -24.91
N ASN A 212 -19.44 19.70 -24.19
CA ASN A 212 -17.99 19.48 -24.05
C ASN A 212 -17.69 18.16 -23.32
N ILE A 213 -18.44 17.85 -22.27
CA ILE A 213 -18.32 16.60 -21.52
C ILE A 213 -18.67 15.41 -22.41
N GLU A 214 -19.76 15.49 -23.15
CA GLU A 214 -20.19 14.46 -24.10
C GLU A 214 -19.16 14.22 -25.21
N THR A 215 -18.55 15.28 -25.75
CA THR A 215 -17.48 15.14 -26.76
C THR A 215 -16.21 14.52 -26.20
N THR A 216 -15.89 14.78 -24.92
CA THR A 216 -14.70 14.22 -24.27
C THR A 216 -14.85 12.73 -24.00
N LEU A 217 -16.04 12.32 -23.56
CA LEU A 217 -16.33 10.96 -23.11
C LEU A 217 -16.99 10.08 -24.17
N GLY A 218 -17.49 10.65 -25.26
CA GLY A 218 -18.26 9.92 -26.28
C GLY A 218 -19.58 9.33 -25.77
N LYS A 219 -20.10 9.83 -24.64
CA LYS A 219 -21.31 9.35 -23.96
C LYS A 219 -22.16 10.52 -23.49
N LYS A 220 -23.47 10.30 -23.39
CA LYS A 220 -24.41 11.29 -22.83
C LYS A 220 -24.13 11.54 -21.35
N VAL A 221 -24.46 12.74 -20.89
CA VAL A 221 -24.30 13.12 -19.46
C VAL A 221 -25.07 12.18 -18.53
N ASP A 222 -26.27 11.75 -18.90
CA ASP A 222 -27.07 10.84 -18.08
C ASP A 222 -26.42 9.45 -17.96
N GLU A 223 -25.83 8.94 -19.05
CA GLU A 223 -25.08 7.68 -19.03
C GLU A 223 -23.83 7.79 -18.15
N LEU A 224 -23.13 8.93 -18.21
CA LEU A 224 -21.98 9.20 -17.33
C LEU A 224 -22.40 9.15 -15.86
N LEU A 225 -23.51 9.78 -15.48
CA LEU A 225 -23.98 9.77 -14.10
C LEU A 225 -24.33 8.37 -13.62
N LEU A 226 -24.96 7.55 -14.48
CA LEU A 226 -25.27 6.15 -14.17
C LEU A 226 -24.00 5.31 -14.00
N GLN A 227 -23.02 5.46 -14.92
CA GLN A 227 -21.73 4.77 -14.81
C GLN A 227 -20.96 5.22 -13.57
N TRP A 228 -21.00 6.52 -13.23
CA TRP A 228 -20.36 7.05 -12.05
C TRP A 228 -20.98 6.52 -10.76
N ASP A 229 -22.32 6.43 -10.67
CA ASP A 229 -23.01 5.82 -9.54
C ASP A 229 -22.58 4.35 -9.35
N ARG A 230 -22.47 3.59 -10.46
CA ARG A 230 -21.96 2.23 -10.43
C ARG A 230 -20.51 2.17 -9.94
N ILE A 231 -19.62 3.01 -10.46
CA ILE A 231 -18.22 3.09 -10.01
C ILE A 231 -18.17 3.42 -8.52
N TYR A 232 -18.96 4.38 -8.06
CA TYR A 232 -18.99 4.80 -6.65
C TYR A 232 -19.43 3.67 -5.72
N LYS A 233 -20.47 2.91 -6.09
CA LYS A 233 -20.93 1.73 -5.35
C LYS A 233 -19.87 0.64 -5.28
N VAL A 234 -19.20 0.36 -6.40
CA VAL A 234 -18.11 -0.64 -6.44
C VAL A 234 -16.91 -0.18 -5.62
N GLN A 235 -16.54 1.10 -5.68
CA GLN A 235 -15.47 1.66 -4.85
C GLN A 235 -15.78 1.56 -3.36
N ALA A 236 -17.03 1.79 -2.96
CA ALA A 236 -17.44 1.62 -1.57
C ALA A 236 -17.27 0.16 -1.11
N PHE A 237 -17.73 -0.81 -1.91
CA PHE A 237 -17.57 -2.23 -1.63
C PHE A 237 -16.09 -2.67 -1.57
N VAL A 238 -15.27 -2.22 -2.52
CA VAL A 238 -13.82 -2.47 -2.53
C VAL A 238 -13.15 -1.85 -1.30
N SER A 239 -13.53 -0.63 -0.94
CA SER A 239 -12.99 0.04 0.25
C SER A 239 -13.36 -0.70 1.54
N GLU A 240 -14.58 -1.24 1.62
CA GLU A 240 -15.04 -2.03 2.76
C GLU A 240 -14.24 -3.33 2.88
N ALA A 241 -14.13 -4.11 1.81
CA ALA A 241 -13.34 -5.34 1.79
C ALA A 241 -11.85 -5.07 2.09
N LYS A 242 -11.30 -3.94 1.60
CA LYS A 242 -9.93 -3.53 1.89
C LYS A 242 -9.76 -3.21 3.37
N ASN A 243 -10.69 -2.44 3.94
CA ASN A 243 -10.67 -2.10 5.37
C ASN A 243 -10.81 -3.35 6.24
N GLU A 244 -11.64 -4.31 5.85
CA GLU A 244 -11.80 -5.59 6.54
C GLU A 244 -10.48 -6.38 6.52
N LEU A 245 -9.83 -6.51 5.36
CA LEU A 245 -8.55 -7.21 5.24
C LEU A 245 -7.43 -6.53 6.05
N ILE A 246 -7.41 -5.19 6.10
CA ILE A 246 -6.44 -4.43 6.92
C ILE A 246 -6.71 -4.65 8.42
N THR A 247 -7.94 -4.41 8.87
CA THR A 247 -8.31 -4.43 10.30
C THR A 247 -8.06 -5.78 10.94
N ARG A 248 -8.39 -6.88 10.24
CA ARG A 248 -8.17 -8.24 10.74
C ARG A 248 -6.70 -8.67 10.75
N ASN A 249 -5.81 -7.89 10.14
CA ASN A 249 -4.35 -8.11 10.10
C ASN A 249 -3.53 -7.14 10.96
N LEU A 250 -4.16 -6.23 11.72
CA LEU A 250 -3.41 -5.26 12.54
C LEU A 250 -2.52 -5.93 13.62
N ARG A 251 -2.91 -7.11 14.12
CA ARG A 251 -2.12 -7.87 15.11
C ARG A 251 -0.76 -8.29 14.57
N LEU A 252 -0.69 -8.64 13.28
CA LEU A 252 0.57 -8.97 12.61
C LEU A 252 1.53 -7.78 12.63
N VAL A 253 1.02 -6.56 12.38
CA VAL A 253 1.82 -5.33 12.41
C VAL A 253 2.40 -5.09 13.79
N VAL A 254 1.58 -5.22 14.84
CA VAL A 254 2.05 -5.10 16.23
C VAL A 254 3.15 -6.11 16.51
N ASN A 255 2.95 -7.38 16.15
CA ASN A 255 3.92 -8.44 16.40
C ASN A 255 5.28 -8.13 15.74
N ILE A 256 5.26 -7.63 14.51
CA ILE A 256 6.48 -7.23 13.80
C ILE A 256 7.11 -5.99 14.42
N ALA A 257 6.32 -4.96 14.76
CA ALA A 257 6.80 -3.69 15.28
C ALA A 257 7.48 -3.81 16.65
N LYS A 258 7.06 -4.76 17.50
CA LYS A 258 7.69 -5.05 18.81
C LYS A 258 9.21 -5.27 18.69
N ASN A 259 9.68 -5.91 17.61
CA ASN A 259 11.10 -6.20 17.39
C ASN A 259 11.96 -4.96 17.07
N TYR A 260 11.32 -3.81 16.82
CA TYR A 260 11.98 -2.55 16.47
C TYR A 260 11.92 -1.51 17.59
N VAL A 261 11.32 -1.86 18.73
CA VAL A 261 11.28 -0.99 19.92
C VAL A 261 12.70 -0.72 20.43
N GLY A 262 12.94 0.49 20.93
CA GLY A 262 14.25 0.91 21.44
C GLY A 262 15.22 1.40 20.35
N ARG A 263 14.81 1.43 19.08
CA ARG A 263 15.63 1.93 17.95
C ARG A 263 15.43 3.42 17.63
N GLY A 264 14.79 4.17 18.53
CA GLY A 264 14.63 5.63 18.43
C GLY A 264 13.24 6.13 18.04
N LEU A 265 12.30 5.24 17.67
CA LEU A 265 10.88 5.59 17.48
C LEU A 265 9.98 4.93 18.54
N PRO A 266 8.95 5.62 19.06
CA PRO A 266 7.91 5.03 19.89
C PRO A 266 7.18 3.86 19.22
N LEU A 267 6.68 2.92 20.02
CA LEU A 267 5.97 1.74 19.49
C LEU A 267 4.73 2.11 18.64
N LEU A 268 3.97 3.12 19.05
CA LEU A 268 2.81 3.56 18.27
C LEU A 268 3.21 4.06 16.88
N ASP A 269 4.31 4.79 16.78
CA ASP A 269 4.79 5.32 15.50
C ASP A 269 5.29 4.18 14.60
N LEU A 270 6.01 3.21 15.17
CA LEU A 270 6.40 1.98 14.47
C LEU A 270 5.17 1.21 13.96
N ILE A 271 4.12 1.09 14.78
CA ILE A 271 2.85 0.46 14.38
C ILE A 271 2.19 1.24 13.25
N GLN A 272 2.15 2.58 13.30
CA GLN A 272 1.55 3.38 12.22
C GLN A 272 2.29 3.21 10.90
N GLU A 273 3.63 3.23 10.92
CA GLU A 273 4.45 3.00 9.73
C GLU A 273 4.27 1.57 9.20
N GLY A 274 4.20 0.60 10.09
CA GLY A 274 3.85 -0.78 9.75
C GLY A 274 2.45 -0.91 9.14
N ASN A 275 1.45 -0.18 9.64
CA ASN A 275 0.08 -0.16 9.09
C ASN A 275 0.08 0.42 7.66
N ILE A 276 0.90 1.44 7.40
CA ILE A 276 1.09 1.96 6.03
C ILE A 276 1.71 0.90 5.13
N GLY A 277 2.68 0.14 5.62
CA GLY A 277 3.25 -1.03 4.93
C GLY A 277 2.18 -2.09 4.63
N LEU A 278 1.37 -2.45 5.62
CA LEU A 278 0.26 -3.40 5.49
C LEU A 278 -0.75 -2.93 4.43
N MET A 279 -1.13 -1.65 4.42
CA MET A 279 -2.04 -1.09 3.41
C MET A 279 -1.50 -1.27 1.99
N LYS A 280 -0.18 -1.06 1.79
CA LYS A 280 0.48 -1.29 0.50
C LYS A 280 0.50 -2.78 0.12
N ALA A 281 0.71 -3.66 1.10
CA ALA A 281 0.65 -5.10 0.88
C ALA A 281 -0.75 -5.52 0.40
N VAL A 282 -1.80 -5.02 1.04
CA VAL A 282 -3.19 -5.31 0.64
C VAL A 282 -3.46 -4.87 -0.80
N ASP A 283 -2.96 -3.71 -1.22
CA ASP A 283 -3.19 -3.22 -2.58
C ASP A 283 -2.56 -4.11 -3.66
N LYS A 284 -1.41 -4.71 -3.36
CA LYS A 284 -0.58 -5.50 -4.30
C LYS A 284 -0.68 -7.02 -4.13
N PHE A 285 -1.43 -7.49 -3.13
CA PHE A 285 -1.54 -8.92 -2.84
C PHE A 285 -2.22 -9.67 -3.99
N ARG A 286 -1.65 -10.83 -4.37
CA ARG A 286 -2.21 -11.72 -5.39
C ARG A 286 -2.47 -13.09 -4.79
N HIS A 287 -3.74 -13.40 -4.55
CA HIS A 287 -4.16 -14.68 -3.96
C HIS A 287 -3.89 -15.87 -4.89
N GLU A 288 -3.77 -15.64 -6.21
CA GLU A 288 -3.54 -16.66 -7.24
C GLU A 288 -2.22 -17.41 -7.05
N LYS A 289 -1.24 -16.79 -6.39
CA LYS A 289 0.07 -17.39 -6.10
C LYS A 289 0.01 -18.46 -4.98
N GLY A 290 -1.10 -18.58 -4.25
CA GLY A 290 -1.34 -19.65 -3.27
C GLY A 290 -0.68 -19.48 -1.89
N PHE A 291 0.12 -18.44 -1.71
CA PHE A 291 0.74 -18.07 -0.43
C PHE A 291 -0.24 -17.39 0.53
N LYS A 292 -0.01 -17.52 1.85
CA LYS A 292 -0.78 -16.80 2.87
C LYS A 292 -0.51 -15.30 2.77
N PHE A 293 -1.50 -14.49 3.13
CA PHE A 293 -1.34 -13.03 3.11
C PHE A 293 -0.28 -12.56 4.12
N SER A 294 -0.19 -13.19 5.29
CA SER A 294 0.80 -12.86 6.33
C SER A 294 2.25 -12.89 5.83
N THR A 295 2.60 -13.90 5.03
CA THR A 295 3.94 -14.05 4.44
C THR A 295 4.29 -12.86 3.56
N TYR A 296 3.35 -12.45 2.69
CA TYR A 296 3.55 -11.31 1.80
C TYR A 296 3.56 -9.97 2.55
N ALA A 297 2.64 -9.78 3.49
CA ALA A 297 2.49 -8.55 4.24
C ALA A 297 3.71 -8.26 5.13
N THR A 298 4.34 -9.30 5.68
CA THR A 298 5.50 -9.18 6.56
C THR A 298 6.63 -8.38 5.91
N TRP A 299 6.92 -8.61 4.62
CA TRP A 299 7.95 -7.87 3.89
C TRP A 299 7.64 -6.38 3.80
N TRP A 300 6.42 -6.02 3.40
CA TRP A 300 5.99 -4.63 3.28
C TRP A 300 5.94 -3.90 4.62
N ILE A 301 5.55 -4.59 5.70
CA ILE A 301 5.51 -4.03 7.06
C ILE A 301 6.94 -3.74 7.54
N ARG A 302 7.86 -4.71 7.43
CA ARG A 302 9.26 -4.52 7.83
C ARG A 302 9.94 -3.42 7.02
N GLN A 303 9.68 -3.37 5.71
CA GLN A 303 10.25 -2.37 4.82
C GLN A 303 9.76 -0.96 5.20
N ALA A 304 8.47 -0.81 5.49
CA ALA A 304 7.92 0.47 5.92
C ALA A 304 8.51 0.94 7.25
N ILE A 305 8.57 0.05 8.25
CA ILE A 305 9.16 0.35 9.58
C ILE A 305 10.65 0.71 9.45
N THR A 306 11.43 -0.08 8.71
CA THR A 306 12.86 0.14 8.53
C THR A 306 13.13 1.47 7.83
N ARG A 307 12.35 1.78 6.79
CA ARG A 307 12.44 3.06 6.09
C ARG A 307 12.11 4.24 7.02
N ALA A 308 11.05 4.13 7.81
CA ALA A 308 10.67 5.16 8.76
C ALA A 308 11.74 5.40 9.82
N LEU A 309 12.36 4.33 10.33
CA LEU A 309 13.50 4.44 11.25
C LEU A 309 14.65 5.25 10.62
N ILE A 310 15.03 4.95 9.38
CA ILE A 310 16.10 5.68 8.69
C ILE A 310 15.72 7.15 8.46
N ASP A 311 14.45 7.40 8.09
CA ASP A 311 13.97 8.70 7.68
C ASP A 311 13.68 9.67 8.85
N GLN A 312 13.30 9.15 10.02
CA GLN A 312 12.71 9.92 11.12
C GLN A 312 13.51 9.89 12.43
N THR A 313 14.38 8.90 12.67
CA THR A 313 15.07 8.78 13.97
C THR A 313 16.18 9.80 14.18
N LYS A 314 16.83 10.25 13.11
CA LYS A 314 17.95 11.19 13.20
C LYS A 314 17.45 12.63 13.15
N THR A 315 17.97 13.47 14.05
CA THR A 315 17.71 14.93 14.06
C THR A 315 18.03 15.57 12.71
N ILE A 316 19.07 15.07 12.03
CA ILE A 316 19.43 15.48 10.68
C ILE A 316 19.15 14.29 9.76
N ARG A 317 18.32 14.53 8.74
CA ARG A 317 17.96 13.52 7.74
C ARG A 317 19.19 13.12 6.93
N VAL A 318 19.52 11.83 6.96
CA VAL A 318 20.58 11.22 6.17
C VAL A 318 19.95 10.42 5.02
N PRO A 319 20.44 10.52 3.77
CA PRO A 319 19.94 9.70 2.67
C PRO A 319 20.05 8.18 2.95
N VAL A 320 19.10 7.40 2.44
CA VAL A 320 18.98 5.96 2.72
C VAL A 320 20.25 5.18 2.37
N HIS A 321 20.83 5.41 1.20
CA HIS A 321 22.06 4.73 0.75
C HIS A 321 23.27 4.99 1.66
N MET A 322 23.33 6.15 2.33
CA MET A 322 24.37 6.46 3.31
C MET A 322 24.15 5.70 4.61
N MET A 323 22.88 5.53 5.03
CA MET A 323 22.56 4.74 6.22
C MET A 323 22.77 3.25 5.99
N GLU A 324 22.45 2.72 4.81
CA GLU A 324 22.79 1.36 4.40
C GLU A 324 24.30 1.14 4.38
N PHE A 325 25.06 2.11 3.89
CA PHE A 325 26.52 2.06 3.95
C PHE A 325 27.04 2.05 5.39
N TYR A 326 26.52 2.93 6.26
CA TYR A 326 26.86 2.94 7.69
C TYR A 326 26.57 1.61 8.38
N ASN A 327 25.42 0.98 8.10
CA ASN A 327 25.09 -0.33 8.67
C ASN A 327 26.05 -1.43 8.18
N ARG A 328 26.44 -1.41 6.89
CA ARG A 328 27.45 -2.33 6.35
C ARG A 328 28.82 -2.13 6.99
N VAL A 329 29.24 -0.88 7.20
CA VAL A 329 30.48 -0.53 7.92
C VAL A 329 30.42 -1.05 9.37
N THR A 330 29.31 -0.82 10.07
CA THR A 330 29.11 -1.28 11.45
C THR A 330 29.15 -2.81 11.55
N LYS A 331 28.50 -3.52 10.62
CA LYS A 331 28.51 -4.98 10.55
C LYS A 331 29.91 -5.52 10.25
N ALA A 332 30.58 -4.99 9.23
CA ALA A 332 31.94 -5.39 8.87
C ALA A 332 32.93 -5.15 10.02
N SER A 333 32.78 -4.03 10.75
CA SER A 333 33.57 -3.69 11.93
C SER A 333 33.35 -4.69 13.08
N ARG A 334 32.09 -5.05 13.38
CA ARG A 334 31.77 -6.07 14.41
C ARG A 334 32.38 -7.45 14.07
N GLU A 335 32.22 -7.90 12.83
CA GLU A 335 32.79 -9.17 12.38
C GLU A 335 34.33 -9.17 12.43
N LEU A 336 34.96 -8.06 12.03
CA LEU A 336 36.42 -7.93 12.11
C LEU A 336 36.90 -7.86 13.56
N THR A 337 36.15 -7.20 14.45
CA THR A 337 36.44 -7.17 15.88
C THR A 337 36.44 -8.59 16.47
N GLN A 338 35.48 -9.43 16.05
CA GLN A 338 35.41 -10.83 16.49
C GLN A 338 36.58 -11.67 15.99
N ILE A 339 37.11 -11.38 14.79
CA ILE A 339 38.22 -12.13 14.19
C ILE A 339 39.58 -11.66 14.73
N LEU A 340 39.77 -10.34 14.85
CA LEU A 340 41.04 -9.71 15.21
C LEU A 340 41.23 -9.59 16.73
N GLY A 341 40.15 -9.67 17.52
CA GLY A 341 40.19 -9.48 18.97
C GLY A 341 40.54 -8.04 19.40
N ARG A 342 40.52 -7.09 18.46
CA ARG A 342 40.73 -5.65 18.65
C ARG A 342 39.81 -4.87 17.71
N GLU A 343 39.63 -3.59 17.97
CA GLU A 343 38.95 -2.71 17.02
C GLU A 343 39.72 -2.66 15.68
N PRO A 344 39.03 -2.86 14.54
CA PRO A 344 39.65 -2.80 13.22
C PRO A 344 39.95 -1.36 12.80
N THR A 345 40.98 -1.17 11.98
CA THR A 345 41.26 0.14 11.38
C THR A 345 40.33 0.42 10.20
N ASP A 346 40.11 1.70 9.87
CA ASP A 346 39.25 2.11 8.75
C ASP A 346 39.71 1.52 7.41
N GLU A 347 41.03 1.33 7.24
CA GLU A 347 41.62 0.63 6.09
C GLU A 347 41.23 -0.85 6.04
N GLU A 348 41.20 -1.54 7.18
CA GLU A 348 40.81 -2.95 7.29
C GLU A 348 39.31 -3.14 6.98
N VAL A 349 38.47 -2.21 7.45
CA VAL A 349 37.03 -2.19 7.15
C VAL A 349 36.78 -1.87 5.68
N ALA A 350 37.48 -0.88 5.12
CA ALA A 350 37.40 -0.50 3.72
C ALA A 350 37.85 -1.63 2.77
N ALA A 351 38.93 -2.33 3.13
CA ALA A 351 39.42 -3.49 2.38
C ALA A 351 38.39 -4.63 2.36
N LYS A 352 37.73 -4.90 3.49
CA LYS A 352 36.66 -5.91 3.58
C LYS A 352 35.45 -5.54 2.74
N LEU A 353 35.05 -4.26 2.75
CA LEU A 353 33.92 -3.75 1.99
C LEU A 353 34.25 -3.40 0.53
N LYS A 354 35.51 -3.54 0.11
CA LYS A 354 36.02 -3.19 -1.23
C LYS A 354 35.69 -1.74 -1.63
N VAL A 355 35.76 -0.82 -0.68
CA VAL A 355 35.56 0.62 -0.90
C VAL A 355 36.84 1.40 -0.60
N PRO A 356 37.02 2.61 -1.14
CA PRO A 356 38.15 3.46 -0.79
C PRO A 356 38.14 3.80 0.72
N PRO A 357 39.31 3.82 1.40
CA PRO A 357 39.39 4.09 2.85
C PRO A 357 38.80 5.44 3.23
N LYS A 358 39.02 6.46 2.38
CA LYS A 358 38.43 7.80 2.53
C LYS A 358 36.90 7.80 2.65
N LYS A 359 36.22 6.83 2.03
CA LYS A 359 34.75 6.73 2.09
C LYS A 359 34.25 6.17 3.43
N VAL A 360 35.10 5.46 4.19
CA VAL A 360 34.79 4.95 5.53
C VAL A 360 35.11 6.01 6.59
N GLU A 361 36.12 6.85 6.34
CA GLU A 361 36.48 8.00 7.18
C GLU A 361 35.45 9.15 7.14
N GLU A 362 34.83 9.39 5.99
CA GLU A 362 33.76 10.38 5.74
C GLU A 362 32.38 9.88 6.20
#